data_AF-A0A0B0CYZ3-F1
#
_entry.id   AF-A0A0B0CYZ3-F1
#
_cell.length_a   1.000
_cell.length_b   1.000
_cell.length_c   1.000
_cell.angle_alpha   90.00
_cell.angle_beta   90.00
_cell.angle_gamma   90.00
#
_symmetry.space_group_name_H-M   'P 1'
#
loop_
_entity.id
_entity.type
_entity.pdbx_description
1 polymer ?
#
loop_
_entity_poly.entity_id
_entity_poly.type
_entity_poly.pdbx_seq_one_letter_code
_entity_poly.pdbx_strand_id
1 'polypeptide(L)' 'MSDFQKNIFDHLKKKANIDPEDVFKVANSVQNADFSDEKTVRKLVQQLAKVANKPVSKKKED' A
#
# COMPACT_ATOMS: atom_id res chain seq x y z
N MET A 1 4.25 5.31 19.77
CA MET A 1 3.55 5.25 18.47
C MET A 1 3.87 6.55 17.73
N SER A 2 4.65 6.51 16.66
CA SER A 2 5.22 7.71 16.02
C SER A 2 4.15 8.50 15.25
N ASP A 3 3.99 9.79 15.56
CA ASP A 3 3.01 10.70 14.93
C ASP A 3 3.09 10.77 13.39
N PHE A 4 4.24 10.40 12.84
CA PHE A 4 4.47 10.27 11.40
C PHE A 4 3.53 9.26 10.74
N GLN A 5 3.30 8.10 11.35
CA GLN A 5 2.41 7.08 10.79
C GLN A 5 0.98 7.62 10.67
N LYS A 6 0.47 8.28 11.72
CA LYS A 6 -0.87 8.89 11.72
C LYS A 6 -1.05 9.88 10.58
N ASN A 7 -0.08 10.78 10.38
CA ASN A 7 -0.14 11.77 9.32
C ASN A 7 -0.17 11.15 7.91
N ILE A 8 0.60 10.07 7.67
CA ILE A 8 0.56 9.33 6.41
C ILE A 8 -0.79 8.63 6.22
N PHE A 9 -1.30 7.95 7.25
CA PHE A 9 -2.60 7.28 7.19
C PHE A 9 -3.74 8.27 6.92
N ASP A 10 -3.75 9.44 7.56
CA ASP A 10 -4.76 10.47 7.32
C ASP A 10 -4.71 11.00 5.89
N HIS A 11 -3.51 11.23 5.33
CA HIS A 11 -3.35 11.62 3.94
C HIS A 11 -3.79 10.54 2.96
N LEU A 12 -3.48 9.27 3.24
CA LEU A 12 -3.90 8.12 2.42
C LEU A 12 -5.41 7.93 2.48
N LYS A 13 -6.01 7.99 3.66
CA LYS A 13 -7.47 7.92 3.84
C LYS A 13 -8.16 9.07 3.10
N LYS A 14 -7.67 10.30 3.22
CA LYS A 14 -8.27 11.48 2.57
C LYS A 14 -8.12 11.47 1.04
N LYS A 15 -6.98 10.99 0.51
CA LYS A 15 -6.70 11.01 -0.94
C LYS A 15 -7.13 9.75 -1.69
N ALA A 16 -7.25 8.63 -0.99
CA ALA A 16 -7.43 7.32 -1.59
C ALA A 16 -8.47 6.47 -0.86
N ASN A 17 -9.18 7.00 0.14
CA ASN A 17 -10.24 6.31 0.89
C ASN A 17 -9.82 4.92 1.37
N ILE A 18 -8.59 4.82 1.85
CA ILE A 18 -7.97 3.57 2.31
C ILE A 18 -8.28 3.36 3.80
N ASP A 19 -8.64 2.13 4.16
CA ASP A 19 -8.77 1.71 5.55
C ASP A 19 -7.42 1.34 6.17
N PRO A 20 -7.06 1.88 7.35
CA PRO A 20 -5.80 1.59 8.02
C PRO A 20 -5.57 0.10 8.25
N GLU A 21 -6.61 -0.65 8.61
CA GLU A 21 -6.54 -2.09 8.87
C GLU A 21 -6.06 -2.88 7.66
N ASP A 22 -6.50 -2.52 6.46
CA ASP A 22 -6.09 -3.21 5.24
C ASP A 22 -4.64 -2.87 4.87
N VAL A 23 -4.20 -1.64 5.11
CA VAL A 23 -2.78 -1.28 4.97
C VAL A 23 -1.92 -2.04 5.96
N PHE A 24 -2.37 -2.21 7.21
CA PHE A 24 -1.66 -3.00 8.21
C PHE A 24 -1.57 -4.48 7.81
N LYS A 25 -2.64 -5.07 7.25
CA LYS A 25 -2.61 -6.44 6.74
C LYS A 25 -1.60 -6.60 5.60
N VAL A 26 -1.58 -5.65 4.66
CA VAL A 26 -0.63 -5.65 3.55
C VAL A 26 0.80 -5.43 4.05
N ALA A 27 1.02 -4.47 4.94
CA ALA A 27 2.33 -4.22 5.53
C ALA A 27 2.88 -5.46 6.27
N ASN A 28 2.04 -6.16 7.04
CA ASN A 28 2.41 -7.41 7.70
C ASN A 28 2.69 -8.54 6.70
N SER A 29 1.90 -8.65 5.61
CA SER A 29 2.11 -9.71 4.61
C SER A 29 3.40 -9.51 3.82
N VAL A 30 3.84 -8.26 3.66
CA VAL A 30 5.07 -7.93 2.93
C VAL A 30 6.27 -7.64 3.82
N GLN A 31 6.10 -7.59 5.14
CA GLN A 31 7.20 -7.35 6.09
C GLN A 31 8.34 -8.37 5.93
N ASN A 32 8.04 -9.59 5.50
CA ASN A 32 9.00 -10.65 5.20
C ASN A 32 9.21 -10.87 3.69
N ALA A 33 8.64 -10.03 2.84
CA ALA A 33 8.72 -10.19 1.39
C ALA A 33 9.99 -9.52 0.85
N ASP A 34 10.54 -10.09 -0.21
CA ASP A 34 11.72 -9.53 -0.87
C ASP A 34 11.31 -8.37 -1.79
N PHE A 35 11.55 -7.14 -1.34
CA PHE A 35 11.30 -5.92 -2.12
C PHE A 35 12.29 -5.72 -3.26
N SER A 36 13.32 -6.57 -3.38
CA SER A 36 14.26 -6.58 -4.51
C SER A 36 13.65 -7.28 -5.72
N ASP A 37 12.67 -8.17 -5.52
CA ASP A 37 11.94 -8.82 -6.61
C ASP A 37 10.81 -7.90 -7.11
N GLU A 38 10.97 -7.43 -8.34
CA GLU A 38 9.99 -6.63 -9.07
C GLU A 38 8.59 -7.29 -9.07
N LYS A 39 8.51 -8.62 -9.11
CA LYS A 39 7.21 -9.33 -9.06
C LYS A 39 6.52 -9.15 -7.71
N THR A 40 7.29 -9.14 -6.62
CA THR A 40 6.80 -8.93 -5.26
C THR A 40 6.32 -7.49 -5.09
N VAL A 41 7.11 -6.52 -5.56
CA VAL A 41 6.75 -5.10 -5.55
C VAL A 41 5.51 -4.85 -6.39
N ARG A 42 5.42 -5.41 -7.60
CA ARG A 42 4.24 -5.27 -8.48
C ARG A 42 2.97 -5.81 -7.82
N LYS A 43 3.05 -6.98 -7.17
CA LYS A 43 1.91 -7.56 -6.43
C LYS A 43 1.48 -6.70 -5.24
N LEU A 44 2.43 -6.15 -4.49
CA LEU A 44 2.16 -5.23 -3.39
C LEU A 44 1.40 -3.99 -3.90
N VAL A 45 1.92 -3.34 -4.95
CA VAL A 45 1.31 -2.14 -5.52
C VAL A 45 -0.11 -2.43 -6.02
N GLN A 46 -0.34 -3.58 -6.68
CA GLN A 46 -1.67 -4.00 -7.11
C GLN A 46 -2.63 -4.24 -5.93
N GLN A 47 -2.16 -4.85 -4.84
CA GLN A 47 -2.98 -5.06 -3.65
C GLN A 47 -3.37 -3.73 -3.01
N LEU A 48 -2.42 -2.80 -2.85
CA LEU A 48 -2.69 -1.47 -2.33
C LEU A 48 -3.63 -0.66 -3.26
N ALA A 49 -3.48 -0.77 -4.57
CA ALA A 49 -4.35 -0.14 -5.56
C ALA A 49 -5.81 -0.59 -5.43
N LYS A 50 -6.02 -1.90 -5.23
CA LYS A 50 -7.34 -2.49 -5.00
C LYS A 50 -7.95 -2.02 -3.69
N VAL A 51 -7.19 -2.04 -2.59
CA VAL A 51 -7.63 -1.54 -1.28
C VAL A 51 -7.99 -0.05 -1.36
N ALA A 52 -7.20 0.73 -2.09
CA ALA A 52 -7.44 2.15 -2.33
C ALA A 52 -8.58 2.47 -3.30
N ASN A 53 -9.23 1.46 -3.89
CA ASN A 53 -10.17 1.60 -5.00
C ASN A 53 -9.65 2.57 -6.09
N LYS A 54 -8.34 2.62 -6.28
CA LYS A 54 -7.68 3.56 -7.17
C LYS A 54 -6.94 2.78 -8.24
N PRO A 55 -7.42 2.80 -9.49
CA PRO A 55 -6.78 2.05 -10.57
C PRO A 55 -5.37 2.61 -10.77
N VAL A 56 -4.37 1.76 -10.55
CA VAL A 56 -2.99 2.04 -10.93
C VAL A 56 -2.82 1.53 -12.36
N SER A 57 -2.33 2.38 -13.24
CA SER A 57 -2.03 1.98 -14.62
C SER A 57 -0.79 1.10 -14.61
N LYS A 58 -0.72 0.04 -15.43
CA LYS A 58 0.44 -0.87 -15.53
C LYS A 58 1.81 -0.15 -15.60
N LYS A 59 1.88 1.00 -16.30
CA LYS A 59 3.08 1.89 -16.35
C LYS A 59 3.56 2.47 -15.00
N LYS A 60 2.74 2.41 -13.97
CA LYS A 60 3.04 2.88 -12.60
C LYS A 60 3.27 1.69 -11.65
N GLU A 61 3.08 0.46 -12.15
CA GLU A 61 3.35 -0.77 -11.42
C GLU A 61 4.74 -1.35 -11.77
N ASP A 62 5.34 -0.89 -12.87
CA ASP A 62 6.75 -1.06 -13.29
C ASP A 62 7.60 0.12 -12.80
#